data_AF-A0A1G1PXN7-F1
#
_entry.id   AF-A0A1G1PXN7-F1
#
_cell.length_a   1.000
_cell.length_b   1.000
_cell.length_c   1.000
_cell.angle_alpha   90.00
_cell.angle_beta   90.00
_cell.angle_gamma   90.00
#
_symmetry.space_group_name_H-M   'P 1'
#
loop_
_entity.id
_entity.type
_entity.pdbx_description
1 polymer ?
#
loop_
_entity_poly.entity_id
_entity_poly.type
_entity_poly.pdbx_seq_one_letter_code
_entity_poly.pdbx_strand_id
1 'polypeptide(L)'
;MDNKIRKIGFTLIELLIAVSISTMIGGALYLSLKSALESWQVSEDRLLLQHVTARLMEELTEGLPDTYGLRDALEITDGSAQMLTVVMPWTDSTHDFSSGIFNYTLNKHIKPGTGAPIAEALLPNAAEYRVIPAGIIDKGKHEEYPEARLSVNLAPGARLRFTFHPDYKRDSDCLTTFRYDGAEKAIFIDDPDGSRNISRNAFGVKIIDFLIRYFDNTNNELGMNGSLSPADIPKISGLELAFKAESKGGNARETVTFVALRNAPMRSGNLILSQGSRFPIPNSNEVTAFSLTNMSGVNNEDELVLDARPSSGGRDWRLKVVFSRAPNSNTPLIEYFQIESPAGSKIYSERVRLPASLGLNLLSLGPNGIYDYGNQGNPGETALTGKVELEVEKMDIAGASVFVRP
;
A
#
# COMPACT_ATOMS: atom_id res chain seq x y z
N MET A 1 -94.42 11.01 39.71
CA MET A 1 -93.23 10.49 39.02
C MET A 1 -92.02 10.99 39.79
N ASP A 2 -91.58 10.22 40.77
CA ASP A 2 -90.42 10.53 41.62
C ASP A 2 -89.13 10.15 40.89
N ASN A 3 -88.41 11.14 40.35
CA ASN A 3 -87.03 10.95 39.94
C ASN A 3 -86.12 11.19 41.16
N LYS A 4 -85.96 10.16 42.00
CA LYS A 4 -84.89 10.12 43.01
C LYS A 4 -83.54 9.96 42.28
N ILE A 5 -82.85 11.07 42.07
CA ILE A 5 -81.42 11.05 41.76
C ILE A 5 -80.71 10.49 43.02
N ARG A 6 -80.36 9.20 42.99
CA ARG A 6 -79.44 8.62 43.98
C ARG A 6 -78.09 9.33 43.82
N LYS A 7 -77.77 10.25 44.74
CA LYS A 7 -76.39 10.69 44.95
C LYS A 7 -75.62 9.50 45.53
N ILE A 8 -74.94 8.76 44.65
CA ILE A 8 -73.95 7.76 45.05
C ILE A 8 -72.73 8.56 45.51
N GLY A 9 -72.60 8.76 46.81
CA GLY A 9 -71.37 9.32 47.38
C GLY A 9 -70.29 8.25 47.33
N PHE A 10 -69.18 8.53 46.65
CA PHE A 10 -67.99 7.68 46.72
C PHE A 10 -67.55 7.54 48.17
N THR A 11 -67.34 6.31 48.60
CA THR A 11 -66.74 6.05 49.91
C THR A 11 -65.28 6.48 49.91
N LEU A 12 -64.76 6.94 51.06
CA LEU A 12 -63.34 7.29 51.21
C LEU A 12 -62.41 6.14 50.76
N ILE A 13 -62.87 4.90 50.93
CA ILE A 13 -62.18 3.68 50.51
C ILE A 13 -62.08 3.60 48.97
N GLU A 14 -63.16 3.85 48.24
CA GLU A 14 -63.14 3.85 46.76
C GLU A 14 -62.22 4.95 46.21
N LEU A 15 -62.18 6.13 46.84
CA LEU A 15 -61.25 7.19 46.48
C LEU A 15 -59.79 6.76 46.69
N LEU A 16 -59.49 6.15 47.84
CA LEU A 16 -58.15 5.64 48.15
C LEU A 16 -57.71 4.53 47.19
N ILE A 17 -58.62 3.62 46.82
CA ILE A 17 -58.36 2.59 45.81
C ILE A 17 -58.08 3.23 44.45
N ALA A 18 -58.92 4.18 44.00
CA ALA A 18 -58.73 4.86 42.72
C ALA A 18 -57.40 5.63 42.67
N VAL A 19 -57.01 6.30 43.75
CA VAL A 19 -55.71 6.99 43.85
C VAL A 19 -54.56 5.98 43.82
N SER A 20 -54.66 4.88 44.55
CA SER A 20 -53.62 3.84 44.60
C SER A 20 -53.42 3.14 43.26
N ILE A 21 -54.51 2.83 42.55
CA ILE A 21 -54.44 2.27 41.20
C ILE A 21 -53.83 3.30 40.23
N SER A 22 -54.24 4.57 40.32
CA SER A 22 -53.73 5.63 39.45
C SER A 22 -52.23 5.88 39.67
N THR A 23 -51.74 5.84 40.91
CA THR A 23 -50.31 5.99 41.21
C THR A 23 -49.50 4.78 40.76
N MET A 24 -50.01 3.57 40.90
CA MET A 24 -49.37 2.35 40.38
C MET A 24 -49.26 2.39 38.84
N ILE A 25 -50.36 2.72 38.15
CA ILE A 25 -50.37 2.84 36.69
C ILE A 25 -49.43 3.97 36.24
N GLY A 26 -49.52 5.14 36.89
CA GLY A 26 -48.65 6.28 36.59
C GLY A 26 -47.16 5.98 36.80
N GLY A 27 -46.82 5.26 37.88
CA GLY A 27 -45.46 4.80 38.14
C GLY A 27 -44.96 3.80 37.09
N ALA A 28 -45.79 2.84 36.69
CA ALA A 28 -45.46 1.88 35.64
C ALA A 28 -45.25 2.57 34.27
N LEU A 29 -46.12 3.51 33.90
CA LEU A 29 -46.00 4.29 32.68
C LEU A 29 -44.74 5.16 32.69
N TYR A 30 -44.45 5.83 33.81
CA TYR A 30 -43.25 6.65 33.95
C TYR A 30 -41.97 5.83 33.79
N LEU A 31 -41.87 4.68 34.48
CA LEU A 31 -40.71 3.80 34.37
C LEU A 31 -40.56 3.24 32.95
N SER A 32 -41.67 2.80 32.33
CA SER A 32 -41.65 2.30 30.95
C SER A 32 -41.21 3.36 29.96
N LEU A 33 -41.72 4.59 30.08
CA LEU A 33 -41.34 5.71 29.20
C LEU A 33 -39.86 6.10 29.40
N LYS A 34 -39.41 6.16 30.66
CA LYS A 34 -38.01 6.44 30.99
C LYS A 34 -37.08 5.40 30.38
N SER A 35 -37.37 4.11 30.56
CA SER A 35 -36.57 3.03 29.97
C SER A 35 -36.62 3.03 28.44
N ALA A 36 -37.76 3.36 27.83
CA ALA A 36 -37.87 3.49 26.38
C ALA A 36 -37.02 4.64 25.84
N LEU A 37 -37.02 5.80 26.51
CA LEU A 37 -36.20 6.96 26.14
C LEU A 37 -34.69 6.68 26.28
N GLU A 38 -34.28 6.06 27.40
CA GLU A 38 -32.88 5.65 27.61
C GLU A 38 -32.44 4.63 26.55
N SER A 39 -33.29 3.65 26.23
CA SER A 39 -33.05 2.66 25.17
C SER A 39 -32.92 3.32 23.79
N TRP A 40 -33.80 4.28 23.49
CA TRP A 40 -33.76 5.02 22.22
C TRP A 40 -32.48 5.83 22.08
N GLN A 41 -32.05 6.56 23.12
CA GLN A 41 -30.79 7.31 23.12
C GLN A 41 -29.56 6.42 22.92
N VAL A 42 -29.51 5.26 23.60
CA VAL A 42 -28.41 4.29 23.42
C VAL A 42 -28.41 3.73 21.99
N SER A 43 -29.59 3.46 21.42
CA SER A 43 -29.71 2.98 20.05
C SER A 43 -29.26 4.02 19.03
N GLU A 44 -29.66 5.29 19.22
CA GLU A 44 -29.22 6.40 18.36
C GLU A 44 -27.71 6.58 18.42
N ASP A 45 -27.12 6.65 19.62
CA ASP A 45 -25.66 6.77 19.81
C ASP A 45 -24.89 5.65 19.10
N ARG A 46 -25.37 4.41 19.21
CA ARG A 46 -24.74 3.25 18.55
C ARG A 46 -24.78 3.36 17.03
N LEU A 47 -25.90 3.82 16.47
CA LEU A 47 -26.04 4.02 15.02
C LEU A 47 -25.13 5.14 14.54
N LEU A 48 -25.05 6.26 15.27
CA LEU A 48 -24.16 7.37 14.95
C LEU A 48 -22.69 6.96 15.01
N LEU A 49 -22.30 6.25 16.07
CA LEU A 49 -20.95 5.68 16.19
C LEU A 49 -20.64 4.78 15.00
N GLN A 50 -21.53 3.85 14.67
CA GLN A 50 -21.34 2.95 13.53
C GLN A 50 -21.14 3.70 12.21
N HIS A 51 -21.97 4.70 11.96
CA HIS A 51 -21.90 5.46 10.72
C HIS A 51 -20.59 6.25 10.62
N VAL A 52 -20.20 6.95 11.69
CA VAL A 52 -18.95 7.73 11.73
C VAL A 52 -17.73 6.83 11.65
N THR A 53 -17.68 5.72 12.40
CA THR A 53 -16.52 4.84 12.37
C THR A 53 -16.38 4.10 11.04
N ALA A 54 -17.48 3.68 10.41
CA ALA A 54 -17.44 3.05 9.09
C ALA A 54 -16.93 4.02 8.02
N ARG A 55 -17.47 5.24 7.99
CA ARG A 55 -17.03 6.28 7.03
C ARG A 55 -15.56 6.65 7.22
N LEU A 56 -15.13 6.87 8.46
CA LEU A 56 -13.74 7.18 8.76
C LEU A 56 -12.81 6.05 8.33
N MET A 57 -13.23 4.80 8.53
CA MET A 57 -12.45 3.65 8.10
C MET A 57 -12.35 3.57 6.58
N GLU A 58 -13.47 3.77 5.88
CA GLU A 58 -13.51 3.81 4.42
C GLU A 58 -12.59 4.90 3.85
N GLU A 59 -12.65 6.13 4.40
CA GLU A 59 -11.80 7.24 3.98
C GLU A 59 -10.31 6.97 4.26
N LEU A 60 -9.96 6.29 5.36
CA LEU A 60 -8.59 5.86 5.64
C LEU A 60 -8.09 4.80 4.66
N THR A 61 -8.91 3.79 4.37
CA THR A 61 -8.48 2.63 3.59
C THR A 61 -8.53 2.86 2.09
N GLU A 62 -9.59 3.51 1.60
CA GLU A 62 -9.88 3.69 0.17
C GLU A 62 -9.65 5.14 -0.30
N GLY A 63 -9.66 6.12 0.62
CA GLY A 63 -9.63 7.54 0.25
C GLY A 63 -11.02 8.08 -0.10
N LEU A 64 -11.09 9.37 -0.38
CA LEU A 64 -12.25 10.02 -1.01
C LEU A 64 -12.21 9.86 -2.54
N PRO A 65 -13.32 10.15 -3.25
CA PRO A 65 -13.29 10.28 -4.71
C PRO A 65 -12.14 11.18 -5.15
N ASP A 66 -11.36 10.69 -6.11
CA ASP A 66 -10.17 11.35 -6.68
C ASP A 66 -8.94 11.48 -5.75
N THR A 67 -8.96 10.83 -4.58
CA THR A 67 -7.80 10.74 -3.68
C THR A 67 -7.40 9.29 -3.41
N TYR A 68 -6.18 9.07 -2.91
CA TYR A 68 -5.67 7.75 -2.60
C TYR A 68 -5.82 7.40 -1.11
N GLY A 69 -6.25 6.17 -0.82
CA GLY A 69 -6.26 5.62 0.53
C GLY A 69 -5.01 4.80 0.85
N LEU A 70 -4.94 4.26 2.06
CA LEU A 70 -3.82 3.39 2.49
C LEU A 70 -3.65 2.12 1.63
N ARG A 71 -4.72 1.66 0.94
CA ARG A 71 -4.62 0.52 0.00
C ARG A 71 -3.84 0.84 -1.27
N ASP A 72 -3.76 2.11 -1.64
CA ASP A 72 -3.04 2.57 -2.83
C ASP A 72 -1.59 2.96 -2.52
N ALA A 73 -1.20 2.99 -1.24
CA ALA A 73 0.15 3.29 -0.81
C ALA A 73 1.18 2.39 -1.51
N LEU A 74 2.17 3.04 -2.11
CA LEU A 74 3.25 2.38 -2.84
C LEU A 74 4.44 2.07 -1.93
N GLU A 75 4.72 2.90 -0.94
CA GLU A 75 5.85 2.68 -0.04
C GLU A 75 5.55 3.32 1.32
N ILE A 76 6.04 2.69 2.39
CA ILE A 76 6.10 3.31 3.71
C ILE A 76 7.49 3.90 3.86
N THR A 77 7.57 5.16 4.28
CA THR A 77 8.86 5.85 4.51
C THR A 77 9.15 6.04 5.99
N ASP A 78 8.11 6.17 6.81
CA ASP A 78 8.22 6.29 8.25
C ASP A 78 6.93 5.78 8.92
N GLY A 79 7.04 5.32 10.16
CA GLY A 79 5.87 4.84 10.90
C GLY A 79 6.12 4.65 12.39
N SER A 80 5.05 4.90 13.14
CA SER A 80 4.93 4.73 14.59
C SER A 80 3.53 4.21 14.94
N ALA A 81 3.25 4.02 16.22
CA ALA A 81 1.93 3.59 16.69
C ALA A 81 0.79 4.57 16.34
N GLN A 82 1.08 5.84 16.07
CA GLN A 82 0.05 6.87 15.87
C GLN A 82 0.25 7.70 14.58
N MET A 83 1.31 7.41 13.83
CA MET A 83 1.64 8.13 12.60
C MET A 83 2.22 7.17 11.58
N LEU A 84 1.87 7.37 10.32
CA LEU A 84 2.35 6.60 9.19
C LEU A 84 2.58 7.55 8.02
N THR A 85 3.79 7.57 7.45
CA THR A 85 4.12 8.34 6.25
C THR A 85 4.30 7.38 5.08
N VAL A 86 3.59 7.65 3.99
CA VAL A 86 3.60 6.82 2.78
C VAL A 86 3.85 7.64 1.52
N VAL A 87 4.30 6.96 0.49
CA VAL A 87 4.33 7.45 -0.89
C VAL A 87 3.06 6.98 -1.58
N MET A 88 2.24 7.92 -2.05
CA MET A 88 1.07 7.63 -2.87
C MET A 88 1.43 7.63 -4.37
N PRO A 89 0.63 6.99 -5.23
CA PRO A 89 0.77 7.14 -6.66
C PRO A 89 0.65 8.62 -7.05
N TRP A 90 1.54 9.08 -7.93
CA TRP A 90 1.47 10.43 -8.46
C TRP A 90 0.83 10.43 -9.83
N THR A 91 -0.03 11.42 -10.07
CA THR A 91 -0.75 11.59 -11.33
C THR A 91 -0.35 12.90 -11.98
N ASP A 92 0.30 12.82 -13.13
CA ASP A 92 0.52 13.96 -14.01
C ASP A 92 -0.60 14.05 -15.05
N SER A 93 -1.40 15.12 -15.01
CA SER A 93 -2.49 15.40 -15.96
C SER A 93 -2.28 16.70 -16.75
N THR A 94 -1.04 17.17 -16.83
CA THR A 94 -0.69 18.48 -17.42
C THR A 94 -0.53 18.46 -18.95
N HIS A 95 -0.78 17.31 -19.59
CA HIS A 95 -0.42 17.08 -20.98
C HIS A 95 -1.65 16.90 -21.88
N ASP A 96 -1.57 17.49 -23.08
CA ASP A 96 -2.50 17.25 -24.17
C ASP A 96 -1.78 16.64 -25.37
N PHE A 97 -2.41 15.65 -26.00
CA PHE A 97 -1.86 15.00 -27.18
C PHE A 97 -1.83 15.95 -28.39
N SER A 98 -0.65 16.12 -28.96
CA SER A 98 -0.45 16.85 -30.21
C SER A 98 0.12 15.92 -31.29
N SER A 99 -0.40 16.04 -32.52
CA SER A 99 0.01 15.18 -33.63
C SER A 99 1.53 15.20 -33.84
N GLY A 100 2.16 14.02 -33.81
CA GLY A 100 3.60 13.87 -34.00
C GLY A 100 4.44 13.99 -32.72
N ILE A 101 3.83 14.31 -31.58
CA ILE A 101 4.49 14.37 -30.27
C ILE A 101 4.13 13.10 -29.49
N PHE A 102 5.14 12.27 -29.24
CA PHE A 102 4.98 11.00 -28.51
C PHE A 102 5.72 10.97 -27.18
N ASN A 103 6.59 11.95 -26.92
CA ASN A 103 7.39 12.01 -25.69
C ASN A 103 6.90 13.17 -24.83
N TYR A 104 6.67 12.92 -23.55
CA TYR A 104 6.12 13.86 -22.59
C TYR A 104 6.99 13.86 -21.34
N THR A 105 7.52 15.01 -20.97
CA THR A 105 8.29 15.19 -19.73
C THR A 105 7.33 15.18 -18.55
N LEU A 106 7.59 14.32 -17.56
CA LEU A 106 6.73 14.21 -16.38
C LEU A 106 7.03 15.32 -15.38
N ASN A 107 6.02 15.74 -14.63
CA ASN A 107 6.12 16.80 -13.62
C ASN A 107 6.84 16.39 -12.31
N LYS A 108 7.15 15.09 -12.15
CA LYS A 108 7.87 14.51 -11.01
C LYS A 108 8.83 13.42 -11.46
N HIS A 109 9.84 13.15 -10.65
CA HIS A 109 10.74 12.03 -10.83
C HIS A 109 10.02 10.71 -10.61
N ILE A 110 10.32 9.71 -11.44
CA ILE A 110 9.90 8.34 -11.23
C ILE A 110 10.92 7.66 -10.33
N LYS A 111 10.45 6.95 -9.30
CA LYS A 111 11.31 6.14 -8.46
C LYS A 111 12.06 5.10 -9.32
N PRO A 112 13.40 5.08 -9.28
CA PRO A 112 14.17 4.08 -10.01
C PRO A 112 13.75 2.65 -9.63
N GLY A 113 13.74 1.73 -10.61
CA GLY A 113 13.34 0.33 -10.36
C GLY A 113 11.84 0.06 -10.48
N THR A 114 11.03 1.09 -10.72
CA THR A 114 9.57 0.95 -10.85
C THR A 114 9.15 0.71 -12.30
N GLY A 115 7.94 0.20 -12.49
CA GLY A 115 7.39 -0.08 -13.82
C GLY A 115 7.12 1.19 -14.62
N ALA A 116 6.82 1.02 -15.91
CA ALA A 116 6.36 2.12 -16.75
C ALA A 116 5.09 2.78 -16.16
N PRO A 117 4.90 4.11 -16.35
CA PRO A 117 3.70 4.79 -15.91
C PRO A 117 2.48 4.19 -16.57
N ILE A 118 1.37 4.16 -15.83
CA ILE A 118 0.05 3.90 -16.42
C ILE A 118 -0.34 5.16 -17.16
N ALA A 119 -0.37 5.09 -18.48
CA ALA A 119 -0.85 6.18 -19.30
C ALA A 119 -2.33 5.99 -19.61
N GLU A 120 -3.09 7.07 -19.50
CA GLU A 120 -4.51 7.12 -19.83
C GLU A 120 -4.80 8.32 -20.72
N ALA A 121 -5.73 8.16 -21.66
CA ALA A 121 -6.19 9.24 -22.52
C ALA A 121 -7.69 9.43 -22.45
N LEU A 122 -8.11 10.69 -22.32
CA LEU A 122 -9.49 11.13 -22.54
C LEU A 122 -9.58 11.73 -23.95
N LEU A 123 -10.23 11.00 -24.85
CA LEU A 123 -10.47 11.49 -26.21
C LEU A 123 -11.47 12.66 -26.18
N PRO A 124 -11.41 13.62 -27.13
CA PRO A 124 -12.26 14.83 -27.12
C PRO A 124 -13.77 14.57 -27.02
N ASN A 125 -14.23 13.41 -27.49
CA ASN A 125 -15.65 13.02 -27.48
C ASN A 125 -15.96 11.86 -26.51
N ALA A 126 -15.03 11.52 -25.60
CA ALA A 126 -15.21 10.47 -24.61
C ALA A 126 -15.56 11.07 -23.24
N ALA A 127 -16.32 10.32 -22.44
CA ALA A 127 -16.67 10.69 -21.07
C ALA A 127 -15.66 10.16 -20.04
N GLU A 128 -14.83 9.18 -20.42
CA GLU A 128 -13.96 8.44 -19.51
C GLU A 128 -12.55 8.29 -20.09
N TYR A 129 -11.57 8.30 -19.19
CA TYR A 129 -10.18 7.98 -19.50
C TYR A 129 -10.06 6.50 -19.89
N ARG A 130 -9.18 6.21 -20.86
CA ARG A 130 -8.85 4.84 -21.27
C ARG A 130 -7.36 4.61 -21.19
N VAL A 131 -6.98 3.46 -20.65
CA VAL A 131 -5.58 3.03 -20.58
C VAL A 131 -5.01 2.89 -21.99
N ILE A 132 -3.81 3.42 -22.19
CA ILE A 132 -3.05 3.37 -23.43
C ILE A 132 -1.63 2.86 -23.16
N PRO A 133 -0.98 2.18 -24.12
CA PRO A 133 0.37 1.70 -23.94
C PRO A 133 1.37 2.87 -23.93
N ALA A 134 2.18 2.93 -22.87
CA ALA A 134 3.29 3.85 -22.73
C ALA A 134 4.53 3.14 -22.17
N GLY A 135 5.69 3.73 -22.41
CA GLY A 135 6.97 3.33 -21.83
C GLY A 135 7.68 4.52 -21.20
N ILE A 136 8.77 4.25 -20.49
CA ILE A 136 9.69 5.28 -19.99
C ILE A 136 10.87 5.37 -20.94
N ILE A 137 11.30 6.59 -21.26
CA ILE A 137 12.60 6.82 -21.88
C ILE A 137 13.63 6.95 -20.77
N ASP A 138 14.48 5.94 -20.61
CA ASP A 138 15.63 6.00 -19.71
C ASP A 138 16.74 6.84 -20.34
N LYS A 139 16.92 8.05 -19.80
CA LYS A 139 17.92 9.00 -20.26
C LYS A 139 19.19 9.05 -19.37
N GLY A 140 19.32 8.14 -18.41
CA GLY A 140 20.52 8.00 -17.56
C GLY A 140 20.49 8.82 -16.27
N LYS A 141 21.61 8.80 -15.52
CA LYS A 141 21.71 9.30 -14.13
C LYS A 141 21.66 10.83 -13.98
N HIS A 142 21.86 11.59 -15.05
CA HIS A 142 22.07 13.05 -15.01
C HIS A 142 20.86 13.92 -15.36
N GLU A 143 19.70 13.32 -15.65
CA GLU A 143 18.53 14.11 -16.05
C GLU A 143 17.64 14.54 -14.88
N GLU A 144 17.08 15.74 -15.01
CA GLU A 144 16.20 16.38 -14.02
C GLU A 144 14.77 15.82 -14.04
N TYR A 145 14.23 15.32 -15.15
CA TYR A 145 12.89 14.73 -15.18
C TYR A 145 12.75 13.61 -16.23
N PRO A 146 12.11 12.47 -15.90
CA PRO A 146 11.90 11.38 -16.83
C PRO A 146 10.88 11.73 -17.92
N GLU A 147 11.00 11.10 -19.09
CA GLU A 147 10.01 11.21 -20.17
C GLU A 147 9.19 9.92 -20.32
N ALA A 148 7.88 10.08 -20.41
CA ALA A 148 6.97 9.04 -20.86
C ALA A 148 6.84 9.07 -22.39
N ARG A 149 6.91 7.90 -23.02
CA ARG A 149 6.70 7.74 -24.46
C ARG A 149 5.42 6.98 -24.73
N LEU A 150 4.53 7.56 -25.52
CA LEU A 150 3.36 6.88 -26.05
C LEU A 150 3.75 5.95 -27.19
N SER A 151 3.15 4.76 -27.21
CA SER A 151 3.32 3.76 -28.28
C SER A 151 2.20 3.80 -29.32
N VAL A 152 1.21 4.67 -29.13
CA VAL A 152 0.02 4.79 -29.99
C VAL A 152 -0.22 6.23 -30.40
N ASN A 153 -0.79 6.39 -31.59
CA ASN A 153 -1.26 7.68 -32.07
C ASN A 153 -2.69 7.92 -31.58
N LEU A 154 -3.00 9.16 -31.18
CA LEU A 154 -4.29 9.55 -30.63
C LEU A 154 -4.89 10.72 -31.42
N ALA A 155 -6.17 11.02 -31.15
CA ALA A 155 -6.79 12.22 -31.70
C ALA A 155 -6.12 13.48 -31.09
N PRO A 156 -5.77 14.51 -31.90
CA PRO A 156 -5.29 15.78 -31.38
C PRO A 156 -6.24 16.38 -30.34
N GLY A 157 -5.69 16.91 -29.25
CA GLY A 157 -6.47 17.46 -28.13
C GLY A 157 -6.99 16.41 -27.16
N ALA A 158 -6.58 15.14 -27.27
CA ALA A 158 -6.84 14.15 -26.22
C ALA A 158 -6.04 14.50 -24.96
N ARG A 159 -6.71 14.57 -23.80
CA ARG A 159 -6.04 14.84 -22.52
C ARG A 159 -5.33 13.60 -22.04
N LEU A 160 -4.10 13.75 -21.60
CA LEU A 160 -3.24 12.66 -21.15
C LEU A 160 -3.06 12.70 -19.64
N ARG A 161 -3.10 11.53 -19.03
CA ARG A 161 -2.78 11.32 -17.63
C ARG A 161 -1.72 10.24 -17.51
N PHE A 162 -0.68 10.47 -16.72
CA PHE A 162 0.34 9.50 -16.39
C PHE A 162 0.36 9.26 -14.88
N THR A 163 0.07 8.03 -14.46
CA THR A 163 0.10 7.63 -13.05
C THR A 163 1.32 6.75 -12.79
N PHE A 164 2.16 7.11 -11.81
CA PHE A 164 3.43 6.42 -11.54
C PHE A 164 3.84 6.48 -10.07
N HIS A 165 4.92 5.76 -9.74
CA HIS A 165 5.56 5.79 -8.43
C HIS A 165 6.58 6.94 -8.39
N PRO A 166 6.31 8.03 -7.64
CA PRO A 166 7.23 9.17 -7.57
C PRO A 166 8.49 8.86 -6.73
N ASP A 167 9.60 9.51 -7.03
CA ASP A 167 10.82 9.43 -6.20
C ASP A 167 10.78 10.47 -5.07
N TYR A 168 10.24 10.08 -3.91
CA TYR A 168 10.11 10.97 -2.75
C TYR A 168 11.44 11.53 -2.22
N LYS A 169 12.58 10.93 -2.56
CA LYS A 169 13.89 11.42 -2.15
C LYS A 169 14.32 12.66 -2.95
N ARG A 170 13.81 12.80 -4.17
CA ARG A 170 14.02 13.96 -5.03
C ARG A 170 12.86 14.95 -4.93
N ASP A 171 11.64 14.44 -4.83
CA ASP A 171 10.41 15.22 -4.74
C ASP A 171 9.69 14.94 -3.42
N SER A 172 10.06 15.63 -2.34
CA SER A 172 9.51 15.37 -0.99
C SER A 172 8.02 15.70 -0.86
N ASP A 173 7.48 16.50 -1.77
CA ASP A 173 6.06 16.87 -1.85
C ASP A 173 5.19 15.79 -2.52
N CYS A 174 5.63 14.53 -2.51
CA CYS A 174 4.78 13.38 -2.86
C CYS A 174 4.46 12.49 -1.64
N LEU A 175 4.88 12.91 -0.44
CA LEU A 175 4.62 12.19 0.80
C LEU A 175 3.23 12.54 1.36
N THR A 176 2.58 11.53 1.92
CA THR A 176 1.31 11.68 2.64
C THR A 176 1.45 11.07 4.02
N THR A 177 1.12 11.86 5.04
CA THR A 177 1.23 11.44 6.44
C THR A 177 -0.15 11.29 7.07
N PHE A 178 -0.45 10.10 7.55
CA PHE A 178 -1.61 9.82 8.39
C PHE A 178 -1.17 9.95 9.84
N ARG A 179 -1.78 10.85 10.61
CA ARG A 179 -1.44 11.01 12.04
C ARG A 179 -2.68 11.14 12.91
N TYR A 180 -2.60 10.60 14.12
CA TYR A 180 -3.55 10.87 15.18
C TYR A 180 -3.03 11.97 16.10
N ASP A 181 -3.92 12.89 16.47
CA ASP A 181 -3.67 13.93 17.46
C ASP A 181 -4.50 13.65 18.71
N GLY A 182 -3.83 13.25 19.80
CA GLY A 182 -4.49 12.93 21.06
C GLY A 182 -5.08 14.14 21.79
N ALA A 183 -4.56 15.35 21.55
CA ALA A 183 -5.10 16.57 22.14
C ALA A 183 -6.40 16.97 21.44
N GLU A 184 -6.40 16.88 20.11
CA GLU A 184 -7.59 17.18 19.30
C GLU A 184 -8.59 16.02 19.22
N LYS A 185 -8.19 14.81 19.61
CA LYS A 185 -8.99 13.58 19.52
C LYS A 185 -9.48 13.32 18.08
N ALA A 186 -8.56 13.49 17.14
CA ALA A 186 -8.83 13.50 15.70
C ALA A 186 -7.69 12.90 14.90
N ILE A 187 -8.03 12.34 13.74
CA ILE A 187 -7.09 11.84 12.74
C ILE A 187 -6.96 12.87 11.62
N PHE A 188 -5.72 13.10 11.20
CA PHE A 188 -5.33 13.99 10.12
C PHE A 188 -4.66 13.22 9.00
N ILE A 189 -4.91 13.67 7.77
CA ILE A 189 -4.07 13.36 6.62
C ILE A 189 -3.36 14.66 6.26
N ASP A 190 -2.04 14.64 6.28
CA ASP A 190 -1.18 15.74 5.85
C ASP A 190 -0.63 15.36 4.47
N ASP A 191 -1.06 16.10 3.46
CA ASP A 191 -0.66 15.92 2.06
C ASP A 191 -0.06 17.24 1.54
N PRO A 192 0.47 17.28 0.29
CA PRO A 192 1.06 18.48 -0.28
C PRO A 192 0.08 19.65 -0.43
N ASP A 193 -1.22 19.36 -0.55
CA ASP A 193 -2.29 20.35 -0.65
C ASP A 193 -2.70 20.90 0.72
N GLY A 194 -2.40 20.18 1.80
CA GLY A 194 -2.45 20.65 3.17
C GLY A 194 -2.83 19.58 4.20
N SER A 195 -3.22 20.05 5.40
CA SER A 195 -3.68 19.19 6.49
C SER A 195 -5.20 19.12 6.53
N ARG A 196 -5.75 17.91 6.58
CA ARG A 196 -7.19 17.65 6.55
C ARG A 196 -7.60 16.73 7.70
N ASN A 197 -8.53 17.20 8.53
CA ASN A 197 -9.12 16.42 9.63
C ASN A 197 -10.24 15.53 9.08
N ILE A 198 -9.96 14.24 8.95
CA ILE A 198 -10.89 13.24 8.42
C ILE A 198 -11.87 12.71 9.46
N SER A 199 -11.63 12.98 10.75
CA SER A 199 -12.52 12.60 11.85
C SER A 199 -13.67 13.58 12.08
N ARG A 200 -13.67 14.72 11.39
CA ARG A 200 -14.68 15.77 11.57
C ARG A 200 -16.06 15.28 11.14
N ASN A 201 -17.03 15.36 12.06
CA ASN A 201 -18.41 14.94 11.82
C ASN A 201 -19.42 15.88 12.51
N ALA A 202 -20.65 15.92 12.00
CA ALA A 202 -21.73 16.76 12.55
C ALA A 202 -22.32 16.20 13.86
N PHE A 203 -22.04 14.93 14.17
CA PHE A 203 -22.65 14.20 15.29
C PHE A 203 -21.88 14.39 16.61
N GLY A 204 -20.68 14.97 16.56
CA GLY A 204 -19.82 15.22 17.72
C GLY A 204 -19.18 13.96 18.29
N VAL A 205 -19.04 12.91 17.49
CA VAL A 205 -18.24 11.72 17.81
C VAL A 205 -16.75 12.11 17.79
N LYS A 206 -15.99 11.65 18.78
CA LYS A 206 -14.54 11.93 18.91
C LYS A 206 -13.74 10.64 18.83
N ILE A 207 -12.54 10.68 18.26
CA ILE A 207 -11.61 9.55 18.27
C ILE A 207 -10.73 9.70 19.50
N ILE A 208 -10.94 8.84 20.50
CA ILE A 208 -10.26 8.95 21.80
C ILE A 208 -8.98 8.13 21.87
N ASP A 209 -8.82 7.17 20.97
CA ASP A 209 -7.64 6.32 20.86
C ASP A 209 -7.45 5.86 19.40
N PHE A 210 -6.20 5.71 18.99
CA PHE A 210 -5.81 5.28 17.65
C PHE A 210 -4.47 4.56 17.72
N LEU A 211 -4.38 3.42 17.03
CA LEU A 211 -3.22 2.56 17.01
C LEU A 211 -3.02 2.00 15.59
N ILE A 212 -1.79 2.08 15.11
CA ILE A 212 -1.30 1.40 13.92
C ILE A 212 -0.34 0.30 14.36
N ARG A 213 -0.61 -0.94 13.96
CA ARG A 213 0.34 -2.06 14.06
C ARG A 213 0.80 -2.50 12.69
N TYR A 214 2.04 -2.94 12.62
CA TYR A 214 2.73 -3.26 11.38
C TYR A 214 3.04 -4.75 11.35
N PHE A 215 2.81 -5.40 10.22
CA PHE A 215 2.99 -6.84 10.08
C PHE A 215 3.89 -7.17 8.90
N ASP A 216 4.82 -8.10 9.11
CA ASP A 216 5.58 -8.72 8.02
C ASP A 216 4.71 -9.72 7.22
N ASN A 217 5.28 -10.26 6.15
CA ASN A 217 4.62 -11.22 5.26
C ASN A 217 4.30 -12.58 5.90
N THR A 218 4.83 -12.85 7.10
CA THR A 218 4.55 -14.04 7.90
C THR A 218 3.60 -13.75 9.07
N ASN A 219 2.98 -12.57 9.08
CA ASN A 219 2.10 -12.06 10.14
C ASN A 219 2.78 -11.87 11.51
N ASN A 220 4.10 -11.69 11.56
CA ASN A 220 4.74 -11.23 12.80
C ASN A 220 4.54 -9.72 12.93
N GLU A 221 4.19 -9.27 14.13
CA GLU A 221 4.13 -7.85 14.44
C GLU A 221 5.54 -7.27 14.49
N LEU A 222 5.76 -6.21 13.71
CA LEU A 222 7.00 -5.43 13.66
C LEU A 222 6.89 -4.24 14.62
N GLY A 223 7.97 -3.92 15.33
CA GLY A 223 8.03 -2.72 16.17
C GLY A 223 7.14 -2.76 17.41
N MET A 224 6.95 -3.93 18.06
CA MET A 224 6.13 -4.16 19.27
C MET A 224 6.35 -3.14 20.43
N ASN A 225 7.45 -2.37 20.41
CA ASN A 225 7.78 -1.36 21.43
C ASN A 225 7.50 0.10 21.01
N GLY A 226 6.71 0.31 19.94
CA GLY A 226 6.18 1.64 19.58
C GLY A 226 6.99 2.45 18.58
N SER A 227 8.10 1.92 18.07
CA SER A 227 8.86 2.56 16.98
C SER A 227 9.36 1.50 15.99
N LEU A 228 9.08 1.72 14.71
CA LEU A 228 9.65 0.92 13.63
C LEU A 228 11.12 1.30 13.46
N SER A 229 11.99 0.29 13.34
CA SER A 229 13.35 0.56 12.90
C SER A 229 13.36 0.79 11.38
N PRO A 230 14.29 1.60 10.84
CA PRO A 230 14.44 1.75 9.39
C PRO A 230 14.64 0.42 8.65
N ALA A 231 15.17 -0.61 9.32
CA ALA A 231 15.35 -1.95 8.76
C ALA A 231 14.05 -2.77 8.71
N ASP A 232 13.01 -2.39 9.46
CA ASP A 232 11.72 -3.07 9.46
C ASP A 232 10.77 -2.51 8.41
N ILE A 233 10.93 -1.23 8.04
CA ILE A 233 10.09 -0.55 7.04
C ILE A 233 9.97 -1.37 5.72
N PRO A 234 11.06 -1.88 5.12
CA PRO A 234 10.97 -2.67 3.89
C PRO A 234 10.27 -4.03 4.06
N LYS A 235 10.12 -4.52 5.29
CA LYS A 235 9.49 -5.82 5.60
C LYS A 235 7.98 -5.71 5.77
N ILE A 236 7.46 -4.49 5.96
CA ILE A 236 6.03 -4.27 6.23
C ILE A 236 5.23 -4.71 5.01
N SER A 237 4.26 -5.59 5.24
CA SER A 237 3.38 -6.14 4.23
C SER A 237 1.90 -5.90 4.52
N GLY A 238 1.58 -5.56 5.77
CA GLY A 238 0.24 -5.25 6.22
C GLY A 238 0.22 -4.32 7.42
N LEU A 239 -0.93 -3.67 7.58
CA LEU A 239 -1.22 -2.71 8.64
C LEU A 239 -2.52 -3.12 9.33
N GLU A 240 -2.53 -3.14 10.66
CA GLU A 240 -3.78 -3.13 11.43
C GLU A 240 -4.01 -1.70 11.92
N LEU A 241 -5.17 -1.14 11.59
CA LEU A 241 -5.60 0.16 12.08
C LEU A 241 -6.71 -0.10 13.09
N ALA A 242 -6.50 0.32 14.34
CA ALA A 242 -7.47 0.22 15.41
C ALA A 242 -7.75 1.61 15.96
N PHE A 243 -9.02 1.95 16.17
CA PHE A 243 -9.37 3.19 16.83
C PHE A 243 -10.63 3.06 17.67
N LYS A 244 -10.70 3.88 18.72
CA LYS A 244 -11.84 3.95 19.62
C LYS A 244 -12.53 5.29 19.48
N ALA A 245 -13.81 5.26 19.16
CA ALA A 245 -14.66 6.43 19.03
C ALA A 245 -15.60 6.56 20.22
N GLU A 246 -15.88 7.77 20.67
CA GLU A 246 -16.78 8.09 21.78
C GLU A 246 -17.85 9.10 21.33
N SER A 247 -19.10 8.80 21.66
CA SER A 247 -20.27 9.66 21.41
C SER A 247 -20.43 10.69 22.53
N LYS A 248 -21.28 11.71 22.31
CA LYS A 248 -21.61 12.70 23.35
C LYS A 248 -22.23 12.07 24.60
N GLY A 249 -22.98 10.97 24.44
CA GLY A 249 -23.59 10.21 25.54
C GLY A 249 -22.60 9.36 26.34
N GLY A 250 -21.30 9.36 26.00
CA GLY A 250 -20.27 8.56 26.67
C GLY A 250 -20.22 7.10 26.23
N ASN A 251 -21.05 6.69 25.26
CA ASN A 251 -20.93 5.39 24.63
C ASN A 251 -19.68 5.36 23.75
N ALA A 252 -18.89 4.30 23.85
CA ALA A 252 -17.68 4.12 23.06
C ALA A 252 -17.74 2.85 22.20
N ARG A 253 -17.10 2.89 21.04
CA ARG A 253 -16.98 1.78 20.10
C ARG A 253 -15.56 1.69 19.58
N GLU A 254 -15.00 0.49 19.59
CA GLU A 254 -13.73 0.18 18.94
C GLU A 254 -13.99 -0.34 17.53
N THR A 255 -13.16 0.08 16.58
CA THR A 255 -13.18 -0.38 15.19
C THR A 255 -11.76 -0.76 14.80
N VAL A 256 -11.61 -1.95 14.21
CA VAL A 256 -10.32 -2.47 13.75
C VAL A 256 -10.48 -2.88 12.30
N THR A 257 -9.47 -2.58 11.48
CA THR A 257 -9.36 -3.09 10.11
C THR A 257 -7.93 -3.53 9.83
N PHE A 258 -7.78 -4.41 8.85
CA PHE A 258 -6.49 -4.81 8.33
C PHE A 258 -6.37 -4.38 6.87
N VAL A 259 -5.27 -3.70 6.54
CA VAL A 259 -4.91 -3.26 5.21
C VAL A 259 -3.71 -4.05 4.74
N ALA A 260 -3.88 -4.87 3.71
CA ALA A 260 -2.77 -5.47 3.00
C ALA A 260 -2.18 -4.43 2.03
N LEU A 261 -0.86 -4.23 2.07
CA LEU A 261 -0.20 -3.28 1.19
C LEU A 261 0.07 -3.92 -0.17
N ARG A 262 -0.17 -3.18 -1.26
CA ARG A 262 0.05 -3.69 -2.63
C ARG A 262 1.53 -3.99 -2.94
N ASN A 263 2.45 -3.32 -2.26
CA ASN A 263 3.89 -3.59 -2.32
C ASN A 263 4.38 -4.54 -1.21
N ALA A 264 3.48 -5.32 -0.61
CA ALA A 264 3.85 -6.45 0.23
C ALA A 264 4.82 -7.37 -0.55
N PRO A 265 6.01 -7.69 0.02
CA PRO A 265 7.08 -8.44 -0.65
C PRO A 265 6.71 -9.79 -1.30
N MET A 266 5.49 -10.27 -1.13
CA MET A 266 5.07 -11.60 -1.58
C MET A 266 3.67 -11.66 -2.20
N ARG A 267 3.05 -10.53 -2.56
CA ARG A 267 1.77 -10.56 -3.30
C ARG A 267 1.92 -9.84 -4.64
N SER A 268 2.61 -10.51 -5.56
CA SER A 268 2.64 -10.20 -7.01
C SER A 268 3.31 -8.89 -7.46
N GLY A 269 3.86 -8.09 -6.55
CA GLY A 269 4.65 -6.91 -6.89
C GLY A 269 6.12 -7.22 -7.16
N ASN A 270 6.73 -6.48 -8.07
CA ASN A 270 8.19 -6.46 -8.21
C ASN A 270 8.82 -5.90 -6.91
N LEU A 271 9.74 -6.62 -6.29
CA LEU A 271 10.53 -6.17 -5.14
C LEU A 271 11.55 -5.13 -5.59
N ILE A 272 11.39 -3.88 -5.19
CA ILE A 272 12.35 -2.83 -5.51
C ILE A 272 13.66 -3.13 -4.77
N LEU A 273 14.75 -3.22 -5.52
CA LEU A 273 16.08 -3.47 -4.97
C LEU A 273 16.70 -2.16 -4.47
N SER A 274 17.32 -2.24 -3.30
CA SER A 274 18.16 -1.17 -2.75
C SER A 274 19.46 -1.79 -2.25
N GLN A 275 20.62 -1.15 -2.45
CA GLN A 275 21.86 -1.66 -1.87
C GLN A 275 21.74 -1.83 -0.36
N GLY A 276 22.19 -2.98 0.16
CA GLY A 276 22.08 -3.37 1.56
C GLY A 276 20.71 -3.88 1.99
N SER A 277 19.69 -3.83 1.13
CA SER A 277 18.38 -4.41 1.43
C SER A 277 18.45 -5.93 1.51
N ARG A 278 17.65 -6.49 2.42
CA ARG A 278 17.52 -7.92 2.66
C ARG A 278 16.06 -8.29 2.73
N PHE A 279 15.66 -9.33 2.01
CA PHE A 279 14.28 -9.78 2.02
C PHE A 279 14.19 -11.30 1.92
N PRO A 280 13.21 -11.91 2.63
CA PRO A 280 12.98 -13.34 2.52
C PRO A 280 12.40 -13.66 1.13
N ILE A 281 12.94 -14.70 0.49
CA ILE A 281 12.37 -15.30 -0.71
C ILE A 281 11.99 -16.76 -0.43
N PRO A 282 10.97 -17.31 -1.13
CA PRO A 282 10.64 -18.74 -1.01
C PRO A 282 11.86 -19.62 -1.31
N ASN A 283 11.84 -20.83 -0.78
CA ASN A 283 12.86 -21.79 -1.11
C ASN A 283 12.76 -22.19 -2.59
N SER A 284 13.82 -22.80 -3.08
CA SER A 284 14.02 -23.04 -4.49
C SER A 284 12.99 -24.01 -5.11
N ASN A 285 12.36 -24.89 -4.32
CA ASN A 285 11.26 -25.77 -4.76
C ASN A 285 9.90 -25.06 -4.84
N GLU A 286 9.78 -23.93 -4.15
CA GLU A 286 8.54 -23.16 -4.06
C GLU A 286 8.51 -22.03 -5.07
N VAL A 287 9.59 -21.69 -5.78
CA VAL A 287 9.60 -20.54 -6.70
C VAL A 287 9.14 -20.95 -8.11
N THR A 288 8.00 -20.41 -8.58
CA THR A 288 7.49 -20.60 -9.95
C THR A 288 7.93 -19.51 -10.93
N ALA A 289 8.36 -18.35 -10.43
CA ALA A 289 8.96 -17.29 -11.25
C ALA A 289 10.03 -16.54 -10.46
N PHE A 290 11.19 -16.29 -11.06
CA PHE A 290 12.24 -15.45 -10.51
C PHE A 290 12.89 -14.65 -11.63
N SER A 291 12.75 -13.32 -11.63
CA SER A 291 13.37 -12.47 -12.63
C SER A 291 13.85 -11.14 -12.08
N LEU A 292 14.94 -10.64 -12.64
CA LEU A 292 15.40 -9.28 -12.46
C LEU A 292 14.75 -8.41 -13.55
N THR A 293 14.09 -7.33 -13.16
CA THR A 293 13.25 -6.49 -14.03
C THR A 293 13.43 -5.01 -13.71
N ASN A 294 12.80 -4.16 -14.53
CA ASN A 294 12.70 -2.70 -14.34
C ASN A 294 14.04 -2.00 -14.03
N MET A 295 15.10 -2.37 -14.74
CA MET A 295 16.44 -1.77 -14.55
C MET A 295 16.47 -0.37 -15.15
N SER A 296 17.03 0.59 -14.41
CA SER A 296 17.02 2.01 -14.75
C SER A 296 18.30 2.73 -14.33
N GLY A 297 18.62 3.81 -15.05
CA GLY A 297 19.80 4.63 -14.76
C GLY A 297 21.10 3.87 -15.00
N VAL A 298 21.12 3.01 -16.01
CA VAL A 298 22.27 2.18 -16.39
C VAL A 298 23.35 3.04 -17.05
N ASN A 299 24.61 2.83 -16.70
CA ASN A 299 25.80 3.33 -17.40
C ASN A 299 26.73 2.17 -17.80
N ASN A 300 27.78 2.47 -18.56
CA ASN A 300 28.81 1.49 -18.91
C ASN A 300 29.54 1.00 -17.66
N GLU A 301 29.69 -0.32 -17.56
CA GLU A 301 30.41 -1.01 -16.46
C GLU A 301 29.71 -0.95 -15.09
N ASP A 302 28.45 -0.45 -15.02
CA ASP A 302 27.65 -0.55 -13.80
C ASP A 302 27.42 -2.02 -13.43
N GLU A 303 27.41 -2.33 -12.13
CA GLU A 303 27.20 -3.69 -11.62
C GLU A 303 26.00 -3.77 -10.64
N LEU A 304 25.32 -4.91 -10.65
CA LEU A 304 24.38 -5.34 -9.62
C LEU A 304 24.84 -6.69 -9.08
N VAL A 305 24.96 -6.81 -7.75
CA VAL A 305 25.35 -8.06 -7.08
C VAL A 305 24.29 -8.45 -6.06
N LEU A 306 23.74 -9.65 -6.23
CA LEU A 306 22.76 -10.27 -5.34
C LEU A 306 23.37 -11.51 -4.70
N ASP A 307 23.32 -11.58 -3.38
CA ASP A 307 23.68 -12.77 -2.61
C ASP A 307 22.40 -13.41 -2.10
N ALA A 308 22.20 -14.73 -2.23
CA ALA A 308 21.21 -15.40 -1.38
C ALA A 308 21.82 -16.43 -0.45
N ARG A 309 21.38 -16.33 0.80
CA ARG A 309 21.88 -17.11 1.92
C ARG A 309 20.75 -17.96 2.51
N PRO A 310 20.86 -19.30 2.46
CA PRO A 310 19.94 -20.17 3.16
C PRO A 310 20.19 -20.12 4.67
N SER A 311 19.11 -20.09 5.46
CA SER A 311 19.16 -19.98 6.93
C SER A 311 19.82 -21.18 7.62
N SER A 312 19.92 -22.32 6.96
CA SER A 312 20.54 -23.53 7.52
C SER A 312 21.05 -24.48 6.44
N GLY A 313 22.36 -24.77 6.45
CA GLY A 313 22.93 -25.96 5.80
C GLY A 313 23.01 -25.98 4.26
N GLY A 314 22.65 -24.89 3.58
CA GLY A 314 22.78 -24.76 2.11
C GLY A 314 24.04 -24.02 1.68
N ARG A 315 24.36 -24.06 0.38
CA ARG A 315 25.45 -23.25 -0.20
C ARG A 315 24.92 -21.86 -0.57
N ASP A 316 25.63 -20.82 -0.17
CA ASP A 316 25.36 -19.46 -0.63
C ASP A 316 25.57 -19.38 -2.14
N TRP A 317 24.76 -18.58 -2.81
CA TRP A 317 25.00 -18.23 -4.22
C TRP A 317 25.05 -16.72 -4.39
N ARG A 318 25.85 -16.30 -5.36
CA ARG A 318 26.06 -14.90 -5.72
C ARG A 318 25.79 -14.73 -7.21
N LEU A 319 24.91 -13.81 -7.56
CA LEU A 319 24.67 -13.34 -8.92
C LEU A 319 25.34 -11.98 -9.09
N LYS A 320 26.25 -11.87 -10.06
CA LYS A 320 26.81 -10.61 -10.53
C LYS A 320 26.29 -10.32 -11.93
N VAL A 321 25.66 -9.17 -12.13
CA VAL A 321 25.20 -8.67 -13.43
C VAL A 321 25.98 -7.40 -13.76
N VAL A 322 26.48 -7.32 -15.00
CA VAL A 322 27.23 -6.17 -15.52
C VAL A 322 26.46 -5.55 -16.68
N PHE A 323 26.33 -4.23 -16.65
CA PHE A 323 25.55 -3.47 -17.60
C PHE A 323 26.42 -2.64 -18.56
N SER A 324 25.83 -2.29 -19.69
CA SER A 324 26.42 -1.41 -20.69
C SER A 324 25.35 -0.57 -21.37
N ARG A 325 25.76 0.41 -22.19
CA ARG A 325 24.89 1.10 -23.15
C ARG A 325 25.33 0.79 -24.57
N ALA A 326 24.35 0.53 -25.43
CA ALA A 326 24.60 0.31 -26.85
C ALA A 326 25.28 1.57 -27.48
N PRO A 327 26.41 1.44 -28.20
CA PRO A 327 27.20 2.58 -28.68
C PRO A 327 26.45 3.59 -29.55
N ASN A 328 25.45 3.14 -30.31
CA ASN A 328 24.76 3.95 -31.32
C ASN A 328 23.35 4.41 -30.90
N SER A 329 22.68 3.66 -30.01
CA SER A 329 21.29 3.93 -29.60
C SER A 329 21.17 4.35 -28.14
N ASN A 330 22.27 4.34 -27.40
CA ASN A 330 22.32 4.60 -25.96
C ASN A 330 21.37 3.71 -25.13
N THR A 331 20.92 2.59 -25.71
CA THR A 331 19.96 1.67 -25.08
C THR A 331 20.66 0.90 -23.96
N PRO A 332 20.08 0.84 -22.75
CA PRO A 332 20.60 0.01 -21.67
C PRO A 332 20.62 -1.48 -22.03
N LEU A 333 21.76 -2.13 -21.78
CA LEU A 333 21.99 -3.56 -22.02
C LEU A 333 22.46 -4.26 -20.76
N ILE A 334 22.04 -5.52 -20.61
CA ILE A 334 22.68 -6.52 -19.77
C ILE A 334 23.82 -7.10 -20.61
N GLU A 335 25.06 -6.71 -20.32
CA GLU A 335 26.22 -7.14 -21.11
C GLU A 335 26.61 -8.57 -20.74
N TYR A 336 26.63 -8.85 -19.44
CA TYR A 336 27.20 -10.06 -18.86
C TYR A 336 26.54 -10.39 -17.52
N PHE A 337 26.41 -11.68 -17.20
CA PHE A 337 26.12 -12.11 -15.84
C PHE A 337 26.98 -13.32 -15.44
N GLN A 338 27.15 -13.49 -14.14
CA GLN A 338 27.95 -14.54 -13.51
C GLN A 338 27.26 -15.06 -12.26
N ILE A 339 27.30 -16.37 -12.08
CA ILE A 339 26.79 -17.08 -10.91
C ILE A 339 27.95 -17.77 -10.21
N GLU A 340 28.01 -17.63 -8.89
CA GLU A 340 28.99 -18.28 -8.02
C GLU A 340 28.28 -19.09 -6.94
N SER A 341 28.78 -20.29 -6.64
CA SER A 341 28.43 -21.00 -5.41
C SER A 341 29.53 -21.99 -4.97
N PRO A 342 30.02 -21.90 -3.71
CA PRO A 342 29.82 -20.77 -2.80
C PRO A 342 30.37 -19.47 -3.41
N ALA A 343 30.09 -18.32 -2.79
CA ALA A 343 30.64 -17.03 -3.24
C ALA A 343 32.17 -17.12 -3.46
N GLY A 344 32.65 -16.59 -4.58
CA GLY A 344 34.03 -16.71 -5.06
C GLY A 344 34.33 -17.94 -5.93
N SER A 345 33.42 -18.92 -6.01
CA SER A 345 33.56 -20.11 -6.88
C SER A 345 32.62 -20.01 -8.07
N LYS A 346 33.15 -19.57 -9.23
CA LYS A 346 32.34 -19.39 -10.46
C LYS A 346 31.78 -20.72 -10.95
N ILE A 347 30.45 -20.79 -11.06
CA ILE A 347 29.74 -21.93 -11.63
C ILE A 347 29.37 -21.65 -13.08
N TYR A 348 28.86 -20.44 -13.35
CA TYR A 348 28.36 -20.09 -14.67
C TYR A 348 28.61 -18.62 -14.99
N SER A 349 28.75 -18.33 -16.29
CA SER A 349 28.82 -16.95 -16.77
C SER A 349 28.49 -16.88 -18.25
N GLU A 350 27.75 -15.87 -18.66
CA GLU A 350 27.37 -15.67 -20.05
C GLU A 350 27.41 -14.19 -20.44
N ARG A 351 27.80 -13.91 -21.69
CA ARG A 351 27.64 -12.60 -22.33
C ARG A 351 26.39 -12.63 -23.19
N VAL A 352 25.32 -12.03 -22.70
CA VAL A 352 24.00 -12.07 -23.36
C VAL A 352 23.70 -10.88 -24.25
N ARG A 353 24.25 -9.69 -23.94
CA ARG A 353 23.95 -8.42 -24.64
C ARG A 353 22.45 -8.21 -24.87
N LEU A 354 21.66 -8.44 -23.83
CA LEU A 354 20.21 -8.36 -23.86
C LEU A 354 19.77 -6.92 -23.52
N PRO A 355 18.77 -6.34 -24.20
CA PRO A 355 18.14 -5.10 -23.74
C PRO A 355 17.66 -5.21 -22.30
N ALA A 356 18.03 -4.26 -21.43
CA ALA A 356 17.65 -4.29 -20.01
C ALA A 356 16.13 -4.26 -19.80
N SER A 357 15.38 -3.71 -20.76
CA SER A 357 13.91 -3.71 -20.77
C SER A 357 13.29 -5.12 -20.81
N LEU A 358 14.03 -6.14 -21.23
CA LEU A 358 13.55 -7.53 -21.25
C LEU A 358 13.73 -8.25 -19.90
N GLY A 359 14.52 -7.67 -18.99
CA GLY A 359 14.87 -8.31 -17.73
C GLY A 359 15.81 -9.51 -17.89
N LEU A 360 16.19 -10.12 -16.77
CA LEU A 360 16.95 -11.37 -16.73
C LEU A 360 16.11 -12.42 -15.99
N ASN A 361 15.77 -13.51 -16.66
CA ASN A 361 15.09 -14.63 -16.03
C ASN A 361 16.11 -15.44 -15.21
N LEU A 362 15.96 -15.41 -13.89
CA LEU A 362 16.88 -16.05 -12.97
C LEU A 362 16.62 -17.55 -12.82
N LEU A 363 15.45 -18.06 -13.24
CA LEU A 363 15.18 -19.51 -13.31
C LEU A 363 15.82 -20.19 -14.54
N SER A 364 16.18 -19.43 -15.57
CA SER A 364 16.64 -19.99 -16.86
C SER A 364 17.88 -19.25 -17.35
N LEU A 365 19.00 -19.48 -16.67
CA LEU A 365 20.26 -18.78 -16.90
C LEU A 365 21.26 -19.56 -17.79
N GLY A 366 20.84 -20.55 -18.60
CA GLY A 366 21.76 -21.26 -19.49
C GLY A 366 21.13 -22.10 -20.61
N PRO A 367 21.93 -22.55 -21.62
CA PRO A 367 21.45 -23.15 -22.86
C PRO A 367 20.78 -24.54 -22.72
N ASN A 368 20.91 -25.18 -21.56
CA ASN A 368 20.19 -26.44 -21.24
C ASN A 368 18.83 -26.20 -20.56
N GLY A 369 18.37 -24.95 -20.51
CA GLY A 369 16.94 -24.62 -20.40
C GLY A 369 16.31 -24.65 -19.01
N ILE A 370 16.98 -25.11 -17.95
CA ILE A 370 16.48 -24.99 -16.57
C ILE A 370 17.69 -24.91 -15.63
N TYR A 371 17.98 -23.74 -15.06
CA TYR A 371 18.70 -23.74 -13.79
C TYR A 371 17.63 -23.95 -12.73
N ASP A 372 17.31 -25.22 -12.51
CA ASP A 372 16.24 -25.58 -11.61
C ASP A 372 16.71 -25.29 -10.19
N TYR A 373 15.98 -24.38 -9.57
CA TYR A 373 16.02 -24.17 -8.14
C TYR A 373 15.50 -25.46 -7.41
N GLY A 374 14.85 -26.41 -8.09
CA GLY A 374 14.81 -27.79 -7.61
C GLY A 374 14.13 -28.80 -8.51
N ASN A 375 14.93 -29.66 -9.17
CA ASN A 375 14.64 -31.06 -9.52
C ASN A 375 15.59 -31.50 -10.66
N GLN A 376 16.60 -32.32 -10.38
CA GLN A 376 16.54 -33.77 -10.55
C GLN A 376 17.95 -34.36 -10.43
N GLY A 377 18.36 -34.71 -9.21
CA GLY A 377 19.38 -35.74 -8.97
C GLY A 377 20.71 -35.60 -9.72
N ASN A 378 21.02 -34.44 -10.30
CA ASN A 378 22.24 -34.25 -11.05
C ASN A 378 23.35 -33.80 -10.07
N PRO A 379 24.48 -34.52 -10.03
CA PRO A 379 25.61 -34.12 -9.21
C PRO A 379 26.19 -32.81 -9.77
N GLY A 380 25.84 -31.68 -9.15
CA GLY A 380 26.25 -30.33 -9.57
C GLY A 380 25.23 -29.21 -9.26
N GLU A 381 24.02 -29.55 -8.81
CA GLU A 381 22.95 -28.59 -8.52
C GLU A 381 23.21 -27.75 -7.24
N THR A 382 22.92 -26.44 -7.33
CA THR A 382 23.00 -25.49 -6.21
C THR A 382 21.59 -25.09 -5.79
N ALA A 383 20.91 -25.95 -5.03
CA ALA A 383 19.57 -25.67 -4.52
C ALA A 383 19.65 -24.79 -3.25
N LEU A 384 18.85 -23.72 -3.19
CA LEU A 384 18.66 -22.96 -1.94
C LEU A 384 17.53 -23.62 -1.16
N THR A 385 17.89 -24.37 -0.13
CA THR A 385 16.97 -25.10 0.73
C THR A 385 16.72 -24.32 2.02
N GLY A 386 15.48 -24.40 2.54
CA GLY A 386 15.09 -23.68 3.76
C GLY A 386 14.67 -22.22 3.53
N LYS A 387 14.61 -21.41 4.60
CA LYS A 387 14.31 -19.98 4.46
C LYS A 387 15.51 -19.30 3.80
N VAL A 388 15.29 -18.62 2.68
CA VAL A 388 16.35 -17.96 1.91
C VAL A 388 16.24 -16.46 2.09
N GLU A 389 17.33 -15.80 2.46
CA GLU A 389 17.43 -14.34 2.48
C GLU A 389 18.20 -13.88 1.24
N LEU A 390 17.58 -13.03 0.41
CA LEU A 390 18.25 -12.35 -0.70
C LEU A 390 18.76 -11.00 -0.21
N GLU A 391 20.06 -10.75 -0.35
CA GLU A 391 20.77 -9.51 -0.01
C GLU A 391 21.28 -8.83 -1.28
N VAL A 392 21.06 -7.52 -1.40
CA VAL A 392 21.65 -6.71 -2.47
C VAL A 392 23.01 -6.17 -2.01
N GLU A 393 24.10 -6.88 -2.30
CA GLU A 393 25.46 -6.49 -1.86
C GLU A 393 25.91 -5.18 -2.51
N LYS A 394 25.70 -5.06 -3.83
CA LYS A 394 26.15 -3.92 -4.63
C LYS A 394 25.13 -3.55 -5.69
N MET A 395 24.92 -2.26 -5.91
CA MET A 395 24.02 -1.77 -6.94
C MET A 395 24.49 -0.41 -7.45
N ASP A 396 25.19 -0.39 -8.59
CA ASP A 396 25.69 0.85 -9.20
C ASP A 396 24.61 1.56 -10.04
N ILE A 397 23.66 0.80 -10.59
CA ILE A 397 22.53 1.32 -11.35
C ILE A 397 21.54 2.09 -10.45
N ALA A 398 20.78 3.03 -11.01
CA ALA A 398 19.88 3.85 -10.21
C ALA A 398 18.74 3.03 -9.57
N GLY A 399 18.26 1.99 -10.26
CA GLY A 399 17.12 1.19 -9.80
C GLY A 399 17.00 -0.13 -10.53
N ALA A 400 16.51 -1.15 -9.83
CA ALA A 400 16.13 -2.44 -10.37
C ALA A 400 15.09 -3.08 -9.45
N SER A 401 14.38 -4.09 -9.96
CA SER A 401 13.46 -4.85 -9.15
C SER A 401 13.58 -6.35 -9.38
N VAL A 402 13.21 -7.14 -8.39
CA VAL A 402 13.16 -8.59 -8.47
C VAL A 402 11.72 -9.05 -8.38
N PHE A 403 11.26 -9.79 -9.37
CA PHE A 403 9.99 -10.50 -9.31
C PHE A 403 10.23 -11.91 -8.79
N VAL A 404 9.58 -12.27 -7.68
CA VAL A 404 9.57 -13.65 -7.17
C VAL A 404 8.14 -14.09 -6.95
N ARG A 405 7.77 -15.24 -7.50
CA ARG A 405 6.46 -15.86 -7.31
C ARG A 405 6.63 -17.26 -6.73
N PRO A 406 5.90 -17.61 -5.65
CA PRO A 406 5.78 -18.99 -5.21
C PRO A 406 4.98 -19.88 -6.18
#